data_AF-A0A0H3GWT0-F1
#
_entry.id   AF-A0A0H3GWT0-F1
#
_cell.length_a   1.000
_cell.length_b   1.000
_cell.length_c   1.000
_cell.angle_alpha   90.00
_cell.angle_beta   90.00
_cell.angle_gamma   90.00
#
_symmetry.space_group_name_H-M   'P 1'
#
loop_
_entity.id
_entity.type
_entity.pdbx_description
1 polymer ?
#
loop_
_entity_poly.entity_id
_entity_poly.type
_entity_poly.pdbx_seq_one_letter_code
_entity_poly.pdbx_strand_id
1 'polypeptide(L)' 'MLPGSSFHVVRVAPLGDPVHIETRRVSLVLRKKDLALIELEAVAQ' A
#
# COMPACT_ATOMS: atom_id res chain seq x y z
N MET A 1 -2.86 -9.70 -1.18
CA MET A 1 -1.53 -9.48 -0.58
C MET A 1 -1.37 -10.50 0.54
N LEU A 2 -0.19 -11.08 0.69
CA LEU A 2 0.09 -12.08 1.73
C LEU A 2 1.19 -11.56 2.66
N PRO A 3 1.31 -12.10 3.89
CA PRO A 3 2.43 -11.76 4.77
C PRO A 3 3.78 -11.88 4.05
N GLY A 4 4.65 -10.89 4.24
CA GLY A 4 5.94 -10.78 3.53
C GLY A 4 5.86 -10.17 2.12
N SER A 5 4.68 -9.75 1.65
CA SER A 5 4.57 -8.99 0.39
C SER A 5 5.09 -7.58 0.56
N SER A 6 5.99 -7.13 -0.33
CA SER A 6 6.41 -5.74 -0.43
C SER A 6 5.66 -5.00 -1.54
N PHE A 7 5.49 -3.70 -1.35
CA PHE A 7 4.88 -2.79 -2.31
C PHE A 7 5.45 -1.38 -2.12
N HIS A 8 5.34 -0.56 -3.16
CA HIS A 8 5.73 0.85 -3.13
C HIS A 8 4.48 1.72 -3.16
N VAL A 9 4.50 2.82 -2.40
CA VAL A 9 3.45 3.83 -2.48
C VAL A 9 3.74 4.73 -3.69
N VAL A 10 2.85 4.70 -4.68
CA VAL A 10 2.97 5.50 -5.91
C VAL A 10 2.41 6.90 -5.71
N ARG A 11 1.23 7.00 -5.09
CA ARG A 11 0.59 8.28 -4.76
C ARG A 11 -0.37 8.11 -3.59
N VAL A 12 -0.53 9.18 -2.84
CA VAL A 12 -1.56 9.33 -1.83
C VAL A 12 -2.52 10.41 -2.32
N ALA A 13 -3.83 10.18 -2.21
CA ALA A 13 -4.79 11.23 -2.55
C ALA A 13 -4.61 12.46 -1.65
N PRO A 14 -5.02 13.66 -2.09
CA PRO A 14 -4.83 14.89 -1.31
C PRO A 14 -5.42 14.85 0.10
N LEU A 15 -6.53 14.11 0.29
CA LEU A 15 -7.19 13.91 1.58
C LEU A 15 -6.65 12.71 2.38
N GLY A 16 -5.56 12.09 1.92
CA GLY A 16 -4.94 10.91 2.55
C GLY A 16 -5.57 9.57 2.16
N ASP A 17 -6.69 9.56 1.43
CA ASP A 17 -7.39 8.35 0.96
C ASP A 17 -7.98 8.56 -0.45
N PRO A 18 -7.83 7.59 -1.37
CA PRO A 18 -7.10 6.32 -1.26
C PRO A 18 -5.58 6.45 -1.45
N VAL A 19 -4.87 5.36 -1.17
CA VAL A 19 -3.43 5.21 -1.47
C VAL A 19 -3.27 4.27 -2.65
N HIS A 20 -2.57 4.74 -3.68
CA HIS A 20 -2.17 3.90 -4.81
C HIS A 20 -0.83 3.25 -4.48
N ILE A 21 -0.81 1.93 -4.51
CA ILE A 21 0.39 1.14 -4.32
C ILE A 21 0.70 0.31 -5.55
N GLU A 22 1.97 0.02 -5.75
CA GLU A 22 2.45 -0.87 -6.79
C GLU A 22 3.23 -2.03 -6.18
N THR A 23 2.84 -3.23 -6.59
CA THR A 23 3.59 -4.47 -6.31
C THR A 23 4.23 -4.95 -7.62
N ARG A 24 5.04 -6.03 -7.57
CA ARG A 24 5.78 -6.55 -8.74
C ARG A 24 4.95 -6.79 -10.01
N ARG A 25 3.65 -7.06 -9.90
CA ARG A 25 2.81 -7.44 -11.06
C ARG A 25 1.47 -6.71 -11.12
N VAL A 26 1.08 -5.99 -10.07
CA VAL A 26 -0.23 -5.34 -9.99
C VAL A 26 -0.14 -4.01 -9.26
N SER A 27 -0.91 -3.05 -9.75
CA SER A 27 -1.17 -1.78 -9.09
C SER A 27 -2.53 -1.87 -8.38
N LEU A 28 -2.57 -1.49 -7.11
CA LEU A 28 -3.77 -1.56 -6.28
C LEU A 28 -4.05 -0.20 -5.66
N VAL A 29 -5.32 0.18 -5.63
CA VAL A 29 -5.78 1.37 -4.92
C VAL A 29 -6.43 0.90 -3.63
N LEU A 30 -5.74 1.11 -2.51
CA LEU A 30 -6.20 0.69 -1.19
C LEU A 30 -6.85 1.87 -0.46
N ARG A 31 -7.97 1.60 0.20
CA ARG A 31 -8.54 2.57 1.14
C ARG A 31 -7.81 2.50 2.47
N LYS A 32 -7.85 3.59 3.23
CA LYS A 32 -7.27 3.65 4.57
C LYS A 32 -7.81 2.56 5.50
N LYS A 33 -9.09 2.20 5.37
CA LYS A 33 -9.72 1.09 6.12
C LYS A 33 -9.12 -0.28 5.78
N ASP A 34 -8.68 -0.49 4.54
CA ASP A 34 -8.08 -1.74 4.10
C ASP A 34 -6.61 -1.81 4.54
N LEU A 35 -5.90 -0.68 4.45
CA LEU A 35 -4.54 -0.53 4.97
C LEU A 35 -4.45 -0.77 6.48
N ALA A 36 -5.48 -0.36 7.24
CA ALA A 36 -5.53 -0.56 8.69
C ALA A 36 -5.62 -2.05 9.10
N LEU A 37 -5.93 -2.95 8.16
CA LEU A 37 -6.00 -4.40 8.40
C LEU A 37 -4.66 -5.11 8.13
N ILE A 38 -3.64 -4.39 7.68
CA ILE A 38 -2.36 -4.96 7.26
C ILE A 38 -1.28 -4.46 8.22
N GLU A 39 -0.49 -5.37 8.76
CA GLU A 39 0.73 -5.01 9.49
C GLU A 39 1.81 -4.61 8.48
N LEU A 40 2.37 -3.41 8.68
CA LEU A 40 3.34 -2.82 7.77
C LEU A 40 4.66 -2.59 8.50
N GLU A 41 5.75 -2.98 7.85
CA GLU A 41 7.11 -2.69 8.26
C GLU A 41 7.76 -1.81 7.18
N ALA A 42 8.44 -0.74 7.60
CA ALA A 42 9.19 0.09 6.67
C ALA A 42 10.44 -0.68 6.23
N VAL A 43 10.49 -1.06 4.96
CA VAL A 43 11.66 -1.69 4.38
C VAL A 43 12.63 -0.57 3.97
N ALA A 44 13.87 -0.60 4.47
CA ALA A 44 14.93 0.27 3.98
C ALA A 44 15.18 -0.09 2.51
N GLN A 45 14.80 0.81 1.60
CA GLN A 45 15.09 0.67 0.18
C GLN A 45 16.54 1.11 -0.10
#